data_AF-A0A183A905-F1
#
_entry.id   AF-A0A183A905-F1
#
_cell.length_a   1.000
_cell.length_b   1.000
_cell.length_c   1.000
_cell.angle_alpha   90.00
_cell.angle_beta   90.00
_cell.angle_gamma   90.00
#
_symmetry.space_group_name_H-M   'P 1'
#
loop_
_entity.id
_entity.type
_entity.pdbx_description
1 polymer ?
#
loop_
_entity_poly.entity_id
_entity_poly.type
_entity_poly.pdbx_seq_one_letter_code
_entity_poly.pdbx_strand_id
1 'polypeptide(L)'
;MDCQKYKDGVSLRPILDMCNSPYHVLVKWLAKLLEPVRVSLAKHYVQDTFTLVEKIRDINLVDRTMLSLNVSSSFTNVPISETIEYLCSYLRTNNVELGLPLDDLKQLLYFCTYNVQFKFNEEIYRQKDGVAMGSPLGTFFRGFIHGEV
;
A
#
# COMPACT_ATOMS: atom_id res chain seq x y z
N MET A 1 3.81 -6.74 -18.10
CA MET A 1 2.84 -5.77 -17.55
C MET A 1 1.49 -6.11 -18.16
N ASP A 2 0.49 -6.38 -17.32
CA ASP A 2 -0.86 -6.68 -17.77
C ASP A 2 -1.78 -5.48 -17.54
N CYS A 3 -2.67 -5.21 -18.50
CA CYS A 3 -3.70 -4.18 -18.41
C CYS A 3 -5.07 -4.86 -18.29
N GLN A 4 -5.83 -4.59 -17.22
CA GLN A 4 -7.23 -5.04 -17.15
C GLN A 4 -8.12 -4.18 -18.07
N LYS A 5 -9.06 -4.86 -18.74
CA LYS A 5 -9.74 -4.50 -20.02
C LYS A 5 -10.24 -3.06 -20.21
N TYR A 6 -10.17 -2.67 -21.50
CA TYR A 6 -10.61 -1.43 -22.15
C TYR A 6 -12.14 -1.27 -22.22
N LYS A 7 -12.62 -0.09 -21.80
CA LYS A 7 -13.90 0.55 -22.18
C LYS A 7 -13.59 2.04 -22.36
N ASP A 8 -14.08 2.66 -23.45
CA ASP A 8 -13.81 4.06 -23.75
C ASP A 8 -14.14 4.97 -22.55
N GLY A 9 -13.17 5.82 -22.16
CA GLY A 9 -13.31 6.78 -21.05
C GLY A 9 -12.84 6.31 -19.67
N VAL A 10 -12.30 5.09 -19.52
CA VAL A 10 -11.81 4.57 -18.22
C VAL A 10 -10.28 4.62 -18.14
N SER A 11 -9.75 5.21 -17.06
CA SER A 11 -8.31 5.24 -16.77
C SER A 11 -7.73 3.83 -16.66
N LEU A 12 -6.65 3.57 -17.39
CA LEU A 12 -5.91 2.31 -17.30
C LEU A 12 -5.24 2.16 -15.93
N ARG A 13 -5.15 0.91 -15.45
CA ARG A 13 -4.45 0.53 -14.22
C ARG A 13 -3.34 -0.45 -14.59
N PRO A 14 -2.09 0.02 -14.76
CA PRO A 14 -0.98 -0.87 -15.08
C PRO A 14 -0.69 -1.78 -13.88
N ILE A 15 -0.72 -3.09 -14.08
CA ILE A 15 -0.37 -4.08 -13.07
C ILE A 15 1.00 -4.67 -13.41
N LEU A 16 1.88 -4.65 -12.42
CA LEU A 16 3.20 -5.24 -12.54
C LEU A 16 3.20 -6.66 -11.96
N ASP A 17 3.50 -7.63 -12.82
CA ASP A 17 3.86 -8.97 -12.38
C ASP A 17 5.33 -9.00 -11.97
N MET A 18 5.58 -9.31 -10.70
CA MET A 18 6.92 -9.45 -10.13
C MET A 18 7.32 -10.92 -9.94
N CYS A 19 6.50 -11.89 -10.37
CA CYS A 19 6.80 -13.31 -10.16
C CYS A 19 8.19 -13.66 -10.71
N ASN A 20 8.93 -14.46 -9.93
CA ASN A 20 10.30 -14.90 -10.22
C ASN A 20 11.35 -13.76 -10.33
N SER A 21 11.02 -12.52 -9.99
CA SER A 21 12.00 -11.45 -9.87
C SER A 21 12.74 -11.53 -8.51
N PRO A 22 13.98 -11.00 -8.42
CA PRO A 22 14.67 -10.86 -7.14
C PRO A 22 13.92 -9.98 -6.15
N TYR A 23 13.10 -9.03 -6.64
CA TYR A 23 12.26 -8.17 -5.82
C TYR A 23 11.16 -8.98 -5.10
N HIS A 24 10.64 -10.04 -5.70
CA HIS A 24 9.47 -10.78 -5.17
C HIS A 24 9.72 -11.38 -3.79
N VAL A 25 10.87 -12.03 -3.62
CA VAL A 25 11.23 -12.71 -2.36
C VAL A 25 11.46 -11.67 -1.27
N LEU A 26 12.21 -10.61 -1.59
CA LEU A 26 12.51 -9.53 -0.66
C LEU A 26 11.24 -8.78 -0.23
N VAL A 27 10.38 -8.42 -1.18
CA VAL A 27 9.12 -7.72 -0.90
C VAL A 27 8.18 -8.58 -0.07
N LYS A 28 8.09 -9.90 -0.34
CA LYS A 28 7.30 -10.82 0.49
C LYS A 28 7.83 -10.91 1.91
N TRP A 29 9.15 -10.95 2.08
CA TRP A 29 9.77 -10.97 3.39
C TRP A 29 9.53 -9.67 4.16
N LEU A 30 9.71 -8.50 3.52
CA LEU A 30 9.41 -7.19 4.11
C LEU A 30 7.93 -7.07 4.48
N ALA A 31 7.01 -7.53 3.64
CA ALA A 31 5.58 -7.51 3.94
C ALA A 31 5.25 -8.34 5.19
N LYS A 32 5.89 -9.50 5.36
CA LYS A 32 5.74 -10.31 6.59
C LYS A 32 6.35 -9.63 7.81
N LEU A 33 7.52 -9.00 7.65
CA LEU A 33 8.19 -8.28 8.72
C LEU A 33 7.34 -7.13 9.27
N LEU A 34 6.66 -6.42 8.37
CA LEU A 34 5.83 -5.25 8.69
C LEU A 34 4.38 -5.60 9.06
N GLU A 35 3.99 -6.87 8.99
CA GLU A 35 2.63 -7.31 9.29
C GLU A 35 2.17 -6.95 10.71
N PRO A 36 2.99 -7.08 11.78
CA PRO A 36 2.59 -6.64 13.12
C PRO A 36 2.27 -5.14 13.19
N VAL A 37 3.03 -4.32 12.46
CA VAL A 37 2.83 -2.86 12.35
C VAL A 37 1.53 -2.56 11.59
N ARG A 38 1.24 -3.33 10.54
CA ARG A 38 -0.02 -3.20 9.80
C ARG A 38 -1.21 -3.44 10.71
N VAL A 39 -1.14 -4.47 11.56
CA VAL A 39 -2.24 -4.84 12.48
C VAL A 39 -2.43 -3.77 13.56
N SER A 40 -1.36 -3.20 14.12
CA SER A 40 -1.47 -2.16 15.15
C SER A 40 -2.15 -0.88 14.61
N LEU A 41 -1.96 -0.57 13.34
CA LEU A 41 -2.52 0.62 12.69
C LEU A 41 -3.91 0.42 12.10
N ALA A 42 -4.37 -0.82 11.97
CA ALA A 42 -5.65 -1.17 11.36
C ALA A 42 -6.87 -0.91 12.27
N LYS A 43 -6.82 0.06 13.20
CA LYS A 43 -7.86 0.29 14.21
C LYS A 43 -9.26 0.53 13.62
N HIS A 44 -9.33 1.26 12.52
CA HIS A 44 -10.58 1.58 11.81
C HIS A 44 -10.78 0.75 10.54
N TYR A 45 -9.90 -0.24 10.31
CA TYR A 45 -10.04 -1.15 9.18
C TYR A 45 -11.23 -2.08 9.39
N VAL A 46 -12.08 -2.19 8.36
CA VAL A 46 -13.15 -3.19 8.32
C VAL A 46 -12.78 -4.22 7.27
N GLN A 47 -12.74 -5.48 7.69
CA GLN A 47 -12.21 -6.58 6.88
C GLN A 47 -13.06 -6.86 5.63
N ASP A 48 -14.38 -6.74 5.77
CA ASP A 48 -15.31 -7.13 4.72
C ASP A 48 -16.60 -6.30 4.78
N THR A 49 -17.34 -6.33 3.67
CA THR A 49 -18.56 -5.54 3.50
C THR A 49 -19.68 -6.00 4.44
N PHE A 50 -19.75 -7.27 4.81
CA PHE A 50 -20.79 -7.76 5.72
C PHE A 50 -20.56 -7.20 7.13
N THR A 51 -19.33 -7.24 7.63
CA THR A 51 -18.95 -6.61 8.89
C THR A 51 -19.24 -5.11 8.88
N LEU A 52 -19.03 -4.42 7.75
CA LEU A 52 -19.39 -3.00 7.62
C LEU A 52 -20.91 -2.80 7.77
N VAL A 53 -21.71 -3.59 7.04
CA VAL A 53 -23.18 -3.53 7.09
C VAL A 53 -23.69 -3.73 8.51
N GLU A 54 -23.17 -4.73 9.23
CA GLU A 54 -23.55 -4.98 10.63
C GLU A 54 -23.20 -3.78 11.52
N LYS A 55 -22.02 -3.15 11.35
CA LYS A 55 -21.62 -1.98 12.14
C LYS A 55 -22.46 -0.74 11.90
N ILE A 56 -22.96 -0.55 10.67
CA ILE A 56 -23.74 0.65 10.32
C ILE A 56 -25.25 0.46 10.49
N ARG A 57 -25.73 -0.79 10.62
CA ARG A 57 -27.16 -1.13 10.65
C ARG A 57 -27.92 -0.37 11.72
N ASP A 58 -27.34 -0.25 12.92
CA ASP A 58 -28.03 0.31 14.09
C ASP A 58 -27.67 1.79 14.35
N ILE A 59 -26.98 2.46 13.42
CA ILE A 59 -26.64 3.88 13.57
C ILE A 59 -27.90 4.73 13.39
N ASN A 60 -28.25 5.53 14.39
CA ASN A 60 -29.32 6.51 14.27
C ASN A 60 -28.90 7.66 13.33
N LEU A 61 -29.63 7.82 12.24
CA LEU A 61 -29.38 8.83 11.21
C LEU A 61 -30.30 10.06 11.31
N VAL A 62 -31.13 10.18 12.34
CA VAL A 62 -31.96 11.38 12.57
C VAL A 62 -31.04 12.61 12.63
N ASP A 63 -31.35 13.61 11.80
CA ASP A 63 -30.59 14.85 11.62
C ASP A 63 -29.12 14.66 11.19
N ARG A 64 -28.79 13.53 10.55
CA ARG A 64 -27.44 13.23 10.03
C ARG A 64 -27.46 12.94 8.53
N THR A 65 -26.36 13.24 7.86
CA THR A 65 -26.13 12.92 6.44
C THR A 65 -24.92 12.01 6.31
N MET A 66 -25.04 10.99 5.45
CA MET A 66 -23.92 10.10 5.12
C MET A 66 -23.21 10.60 3.87
N LEU A 67 -21.88 10.70 3.95
CA LEU A 67 -21.03 11.08 2.82
C LEU A 67 -20.18 9.87 2.41
N SER A 68 -20.24 9.51 1.13
CA SER A 68 -19.36 8.49 0.55
C SER A 68 -18.19 9.18 -0.14
N LEU A 69 -16.97 8.91 0.35
CA LEU A 69 -15.73 9.42 -0.23
C LEU A 69 -14.93 8.26 -0.81
N ASN A 70 -14.32 8.48 -1.97
CA ASN A 70 -13.44 7.51 -2.60
C ASN A 70 -12.10 8.17 -2.91
N VAL A 71 -11.00 7.52 -2.50
CA VAL A 71 -9.65 7.98 -2.82
C VAL A 71 -9.30 7.55 -4.24
N SER A 72 -9.16 8.51 -5.15
CA SER A 72 -8.65 8.26 -6.49
C SER A 72 -7.15 7.91 -6.45
N SER A 73 -6.71 6.97 -7.29
CA SER A 73 -5.27 6.75 -7.55
C SER A 73 -4.43 6.38 -6.33
N SER A 74 -4.98 5.55 -5.44
CA SER A 74 -4.39 5.18 -4.13
C SER A 74 -3.05 4.44 -4.17
N PHE A 75 -2.52 4.11 -5.34
CA PHE A 75 -1.21 3.46 -5.51
C PHE A 75 -0.22 4.38 -6.22
N THR A 76 -0.66 5.15 -7.22
CA THR A 76 0.20 6.05 -7.99
C THR A 76 0.47 7.38 -7.29
N ASN A 77 -0.40 7.79 -6.35
CA ASN A 77 -0.28 9.06 -5.63
C ASN A 77 0.21 8.90 -4.19
N VAL A 78 0.77 7.74 -3.82
CA VAL A 78 1.34 7.55 -2.49
C VAL A 78 2.69 8.27 -2.42
N PRO A 79 2.87 9.25 -1.52
CA PRO A 79 4.16 9.91 -1.33
C PRO A 79 5.12 8.94 -0.62
N ILE A 80 5.91 8.20 -1.41
CA ILE A 80 6.71 7.07 -0.94
C ILE A 80 7.71 7.51 0.15
N SER A 81 8.43 8.60 -0.11
CA SER A 81 9.42 9.15 0.83
C SER A 81 8.80 9.45 2.18
N GLU A 82 7.73 10.23 2.20
CA GLU A 82 7.00 10.65 3.38
C GLU A 82 6.42 9.43 4.12
N THR A 83 5.93 8.44 3.37
CA THR A 83 5.39 7.22 3.99
C THR A 83 6.50 6.40 4.67
N ILE A 84 7.67 6.28 4.06
CA ILE A 84 8.82 5.58 4.64
C ILE A 84 9.32 6.32 5.88
N GLU A 85 9.48 7.65 5.81
CA GLU A 85 9.91 8.45 6.96
C GLU A 85 8.92 8.34 8.13
N TYR A 86 7.63 8.41 7.83
CA TYR A 86 6.59 8.26 8.85
C TYR A 86 6.64 6.87 9.49
N LEU A 87 6.80 5.80 8.70
CA LEU A 87 6.99 4.43 9.24
C LEU A 87 8.20 4.35 10.16
N CYS A 88 9.36 4.88 9.76
CA CYS A 88 10.55 4.89 10.60
C CYS A 88 10.33 5.68 11.89
N SER A 89 9.63 6.82 11.81
CA SER A 89 9.25 7.62 12.99
C SER A 89 8.29 6.86 13.91
N TYR A 90 7.27 6.20 13.35
CA TYR A 90 6.31 5.40 14.10
C TYR A 90 7.01 4.27 14.86
N LEU A 91 7.88 3.52 14.20
CA LEU A 91 8.64 2.43 14.81
C LEU A 91 9.51 2.92 15.97
N ARG A 92 10.17 4.07 15.78
CA ARG A 92 11.00 4.70 16.80
C ARG A 92 10.18 5.17 18.00
N THR A 93 9.07 5.88 17.77
CA THR A 93 8.22 6.43 18.84
C THR A 93 7.53 5.33 19.65
N ASN A 94 7.09 4.26 18.99
CA ASN A 94 6.41 3.14 19.64
C ASN A 94 7.38 2.04 20.12
N ASN A 95 8.69 2.26 19.98
CA ASN A 95 9.74 1.32 20.39
C ASN A 95 9.54 -0.10 19.83
N VAL A 96 9.07 -0.19 18.59
CA VAL A 96 8.78 -1.45 17.90
C VAL A 96 10.08 -1.99 17.29
N GLU A 97 10.58 -3.09 17.84
CA GLU A 97 11.76 -3.77 17.32
C GLU A 97 11.38 -4.80 16.26
N LEU A 98 11.89 -4.61 15.05
CA LEU A 98 11.72 -5.55 13.93
C LEU A 98 12.93 -6.48 13.75
N GLY A 99 13.91 -6.44 14.67
CA GLY A 99 15.15 -7.20 14.52
C GLY A 99 16.03 -6.76 13.34
N LEU A 100 15.77 -5.56 12.81
CA LEU A 100 16.52 -4.93 11.72
C LEU A 100 16.77 -3.46 12.07
N PRO A 101 18.00 -2.93 11.88
CA PRO A 101 18.27 -1.50 12.04
C PRO A 101 17.33 -0.65 11.18
N LEU A 102 16.87 0.48 11.71
CA LEU A 102 15.92 1.36 11.00
C LEU A 102 16.50 1.91 9.69
N ASP A 103 17.81 2.18 9.64
CA ASP A 103 18.46 2.67 8.43
C ASP A 103 18.50 1.60 7.33
N ASP A 104 18.74 0.34 7.69
CA ASP A 104 18.70 -0.80 6.76
C ASP A 104 17.27 -1.03 6.26
N LEU A 105 16.28 -0.98 7.16
CA LEU A 105 14.86 -1.07 6.80
C LEU A 105 14.49 0.01 5.78
N LYS A 106 14.87 1.25 6.06
CA LYS A 106 14.61 2.40 5.20
C LYS A 106 15.23 2.20 3.81
N GLN A 107 16.49 1.78 3.74
CA GLN A 107 17.15 1.51 2.46
C GLN A 107 16.46 0.38 1.68
N LEU A 108 16.08 -0.71 2.34
CA LEU A 108 15.35 -1.83 1.71
C LEU A 108 13.99 -1.38 1.17
N LEU A 109 13.26 -0.55 1.93
CA LEU A 109 11.98 -0.01 1.49
C LEU A 109 12.14 0.88 0.26
N TYR A 110 13.12 1.79 0.24
CA TYR A 110 13.42 2.60 -0.94
C TYR A 110 13.82 1.75 -2.14
N PHE A 111 14.65 0.73 -1.94
CA PHE A 111 15.06 -0.19 -3.00
C PHE A 111 13.85 -0.92 -3.63
N CYS A 112 12.93 -1.39 -2.80
CA CYS A 112 11.73 -2.10 -3.24
C CYS A 112 10.62 -1.22 -3.83
N THR A 113 10.70 0.11 -3.71
CA THR A 113 9.64 1.04 -4.12
C THR A 113 10.08 2.00 -5.23
N TYR A 114 11.29 2.55 -5.17
CA TYR A 114 11.77 3.63 -6.06
C TYR A 114 12.56 3.12 -7.29
N ASN A 115 13.11 1.91 -7.19
CA ASN A 115 13.97 1.31 -8.21
C ASN A 115 13.34 0.11 -8.91
N VAL A 116 12.01 0.02 -8.88
CA VAL A 116 11.29 -1.05 -9.56
C VAL A 116 11.41 -0.85 -11.07
N GLN A 117 12.12 -1.78 -11.70
CA GLN A 117 12.23 -1.89 -13.16
C GLN A 117 11.26 -2.94 -13.67
N PHE A 118 10.64 -2.66 -14.81
CA PHE A 118 9.73 -3.59 -15.46
C PHE A 118 9.88 -3.55 -16.98
N LYS A 119 9.50 -4.65 -17.62
CA LYS A 119 9.56 -4.80 -19.07
C LYS A 119 8.18 -4.62 -19.69
N PHE A 120 8.09 -3.82 -20.74
CA PHE A 120 6.89 -3.66 -21.58
C PHE A 120 7.32 -3.48 -23.04
N ASN A 121 6.71 -4.21 -23.97
CA ASN A 121 7.07 -4.18 -25.40
C ASN A 121 8.59 -4.28 -25.65
N GLU A 122 9.25 -5.23 -25.01
CA GLU A 122 10.71 -5.44 -25.10
C GLU A 122 11.59 -4.33 -24.53
N GLU A 123 11.02 -3.22 -24.05
CA GLU A 123 11.75 -2.12 -23.43
C GLU A 123 11.68 -2.18 -21.90
N ILE A 124 12.75 -1.71 -21.26
CA ILE A 124 12.85 -1.64 -19.80
C ILE A 124 12.48 -0.24 -19.35
N TYR A 125 11.49 -0.16 -18.47
CA TYR A 125 11.01 1.06 -17.84
C TYR A 125 11.30 1.03 -16.34
N ARG A 126 11.45 2.22 -15.76
CA ARG A 126 11.57 2.40 -14.31
C ARG A 126 10.37 3.19 -13.81
N GLN A 127 9.70 2.67 -12.79
CA GLN A 127 8.67 3.43 -12.10
C GLN A 127 9.32 4.59 -11.33
N LYS A 128 8.87 5.82 -11.56
CA LYS A 128 9.39 7.01 -10.88
C LYS A 128 8.59 7.35 -9.62
N ASP A 129 7.27 7.24 -9.69
CA ASP A 129 6.35 7.66 -8.64
C ASP A 129 5.28 6.60 -8.33
N GLY A 130 4.82 6.63 -7.09
CA GLY A 130 3.85 5.68 -6.54
C GLY A 130 4.40 4.27 -6.39
N VAL A 131 3.58 3.39 -5.81
CA VAL A 131 3.95 1.99 -5.61
C VAL A 131 3.40 1.13 -6.74
N ALA A 132 4.21 0.19 -7.23
CA ALA A 132 3.80 -0.76 -8.25
C ALA A 132 2.53 -1.51 -7.83
N MET A 133 1.44 -1.34 -8.60
CA MET A 133 0.23 -2.15 -8.42
C MET A 133 0.57 -3.62 -8.70
N GLY A 134 0.32 -4.49 -7.73
CA GLY A 134 0.73 -5.92 -7.78
C GLY A 134 1.88 -6.27 -6.82
N SER A 135 2.59 -5.26 -6.30
CA SER A 135 3.58 -5.48 -5.24
C SER A 135 2.89 -5.75 -3.90
N PRO A 136 3.26 -6.81 -3.16
CA PRO A 136 2.80 -7.02 -1.78
C PRO A 136 3.05 -5.81 -0.87
N LEU A 137 4.15 -5.08 -1.10
CA LEU A 137 4.46 -3.84 -0.39
C LEU A 137 3.44 -2.74 -0.68
N GLY A 138 2.93 -2.65 -1.92
CA GLY A 138 1.94 -1.64 -2.31
C GLY A 138 0.67 -1.73 -1.47
N THR A 139 0.23 -2.94 -1.15
CA THR A 139 -0.91 -3.16 -0.26
C THR A 139 -0.62 -2.67 1.16
N PHE A 140 0.59 -2.91 1.68
CA PHE A 140 1.01 -2.42 2.99
C PHE A 140 1.03 -0.88 3.02
N PHE A 141 1.75 -0.22 2.10
CA PHE A 141 1.86 1.24 2.05
C PHE A 141 0.49 1.92 1.91
N ARG A 142 -0.39 1.36 1.08
CA ARG A 142 -1.77 1.83 0.98
C ARG A 142 -2.48 1.71 2.32
N GLY A 143 -2.47 0.52 2.94
CA GLY A 143 -3.16 0.31 4.23
C GLY A 143 -2.62 1.21 5.34
N PHE A 144 -1.31 1.42 5.35
CA PHE A 144 -0.60 2.24 6.31
C PHE A 144 -1.03 3.72 6.26
N ILE A 145 -1.09 4.32 5.06
CA ILE A 145 -1.58 5.70 4.91
C ILE A 145 -3.07 5.84 5.26
N HIS A 146 -3.90 4.83 4.96
CA HIS A 146 -5.34 4.92 5.23
C HIS A 146 -5.72 4.53 6.67
N GLY A 147 -4.83 3.89 7.44
CA GLY A 147 -5.08 3.48 8.82
C GLY A 147 -4.82 4.59 9.84
N GLU A 148 -4.03 5.58 9.47
CA GLU A 148 -3.65 6.72 10.32
C GLU A 148 -4.57 7.94 10.19
N VAL A 149 -5.41 7.98 9.14
CA VAL A 149 -6.38 9.08 8.91
C VAL A 149 -7.74 8.76 9.52
#